data_AF-A0A2D3L8F4-F1
#
_entry.id   AF-A0A2D3L8F4-F1
#
_cell.length_a   1.000
_cell.length_b   1.000
_cell.length_c   1.000
_cell.angle_alpha   90.00
_cell.angle_beta   90.00
_cell.angle_gamma   90.00
#
_symmetry.space_group_name_H-M   'P 1'
#
loop_
_entity.id
_entity.type
_entity.pdbx_description
1 polymer ?
#
loop_
_entity_poly.entity_id
_entity_poly.type
_entity_poly.pdbx_seq_one_letter_code
_entity_poly.pdbx_strand_id
1 'polypeptide(L)'
;MKHYYKYLLLLVVLVFSVHVVAQTTVWRDLHKVKKKETIFGIAKEYGVSIQELINANPEMKQEGYELKKGNWIFVPYAKGGDKKYTAETESNTISNTAKKPITANTPVTNTVRIGVMLPLHREDGDGLRMVEYYRGILLALEQMKQEGINTNVHAWNVPKDADIRTTLVDKNASTLDIIFGPLYSNQVKTLGDFCQRYGIKMVIPFSIEAKEVATNPNIFQVYQDYNRLTKKALACFFERFQKTHHPIFINCNDESSQVGSFTSGLRKQLELANIHYNVTNINTPQINFVKQFSPSQPNVVVINSEKSPYLNKVFTKLDSLKRTNPGIAISIYGYNEWFIYQDYNLSNYFKYGVYIPSTYYYNKVAKKTEALEKLYIKKYGEPMKNTYIPRFAIVGYDQAQFFIRGIRNKGKNFKGTSAEVGYAPLQTRYNFERIGEGGYINNHFQLVHFKVDQTMENLVY
;
A
#
# COMPACT_ATOMS: atom_id res chain seq x y z
N MET A 1 22.58 56.92 -35.30
CA MET A 1 21.26 56.25 -35.46
C MET A 1 21.27 54.73 -35.19
N LYS A 2 22.32 53.95 -35.50
CA LYS A 2 22.31 52.47 -35.32
C LYS A 2 22.41 51.92 -33.88
N HIS A 3 22.80 52.73 -32.89
CA HIS A 3 22.93 52.24 -31.50
C HIS A 3 21.67 52.46 -30.64
N TYR A 4 20.86 53.49 -30.93
CA TYR A 4 19.59 53.71 -30.22
C TYR A 4 18.56 52.61 -30.50
N TYR A 5 18.55 52.03 -31.70
CA TYR A 5 17.69 50.88 -32.01
C TYR A 5 18.04 49.63 -31.23
N LYS A 6 19.32 49.39 -30.86
CA LYS A 6 19.70 48.23 -30.05
C LYS A 6 19.19 48.33 -28.61
N TYR A 7 19.22 49.52 -28.02
CA TYR A 7 18.71 49.75 -26.68
C TYR A 7 17.18 49.86 -26.65
N LEU A 8 16.56 50.42 -27.70
CA LEU A 8 15.10 50.41 -27.86
C LEU A 8 14.56 48.98 -28.04
N LEU A 9 15.26 48.12 -28.79
CA LEU A 9 14.88 46.72 -28.95
C LEU A 9 15.06 45.93 -27.64
N LEU A 10 16.10 46.24 -26.85
CA LEU A 10 16.32 45.65 -25.53
C LEU A 10 15.25 46.09 -24.51
N LEU A 11 14.78 47.33 -24.58
CA LEU A 11 13.76 47.88 -23.69
C LEU A 11 12.34 47.40 -24.08
N VAL A 12 12.06 47.21 -25.37
CA VAL A 12 10.82 46.57 -25.85
C VAL A 12 10.77 45.08 -25.49
N VAL A 13 11.90 44.36 -25.51
CA VAL A 13 11.99 42.98 -25.04
C VAL A 13 11.86 42.88 -23.50
N LEU A 14 12.34 43.88 -22.75
CA LEU A 14 12.21 43.90 -21.29
C LEU A 14 10.77 44.20 -20.83
N VAL A 15 10.01 44.99 -21.59
CA VAL A 15 8.61 45.36 -21.27
C VAL A 15 7.60 44.34 -21.82
N PHE A 16 7.99 43.45 -22.74
CA PHE A 16 7.20 42.30 -23.19
C PHE A 16 7.43 41.02 -22.37
N SER A 17 8.06 41.11 -21.20
CA SER A 17 7.97 40.06 -20.16
C SER A 17 6.61 40.15 -19.46
N VAL A 18 5.55 40.05 -20.26
CA VAL A 18 4.18 39.81 -19.81
C VAL A 18 4.24 38.57 -18.94
N HIS A 19 3.74 38.73 -17.71
CA HIS A 19 3.64 37.66 -16.74
C HIS A 19 2.81 36.52 -17.36
N VAL A 20 3.48 35.52 -17.92
CA VAL A 20 2.88 34.20 -18.03
C VAL A 20 2.91 33.66 -16.61
N VAL A 21 1.89 34.04 -15.84
CA VAL A 21 1.45 33.20 -14.73
C VAL A 21 0.97 31.91 -15.40
N ALA A 22 1.90 30.99 -15.65
CA ALA A 22 1.54 29.61 -15.86
C ALA A 22 0.89 29.20 -14.53
N GLN A 23 -0.45 29.22 -14.49
CA GLN A 23 -1.18 28.53 -13.45
C GLN A 23 -0.73 27.07 -13.57
N THR A 24 0.18 26.66 -12.70
CA THR A 24 0.45 25.25 -12.47
C THR A 24 -0.84 24.68 -11.92
N THR A 25 -1.70 24.18 -12.81
CA THR A 25 -2.87 23.43 -12.45
C THR A 25 -2.37 22.21 -11.68
N VAL A 26 -2.52 22.26 -10.36
CA VAL A 26 -2.16 21.16 -9.48
C VAL A 26 -3.18 20.05 -9.80
N TRP A 27 -2.74 18.97 -10.42
CA TRP A 27 -3.57 17.82 -10.75
C TRP A 27 -3.41 16.76 -9.66
N ARG A 28 -4.53 16.15 -9.27
CA ARG A 28 -4.53 15.10 -8.25
C ARG A 28 -4.05 13.76 -8.79
N ASP A 29 -4.40 13.46 -10.03
CA ASP A 29 -4.14 12.16 -10.65
C ASP A 29 -4.24 12.22 -12.18
N LEU A 30 -3.68 11.20 -12.84
CA LEU A 30 -3.82 10.92 -14.27
C LEU A 30 -4.67 9.66 -14.42
N HIS A 31 -5.86 9.80 -15.01
CA HIS A 31 -6.82 8.70 -15.13
C HIS A 31 -6.84 8.13 -16.55
N LYS A 32 -6.62 6.82 -16.68
CA LYS A 32 -6.76 6.11 -17.96
C LYS A 32 -8.19 5.59 -18.11
N VAL A 33 -8.90 6.13 -19.10
CA VAL A 33 -10.31 5.79 -19.39
C VAL A 33 -10.46 4.29 -19.68
N LYS A 34 -11.30 3.61 -18.91
CA LYS A 34 -11.68 2.21 -19.07
C LYS A 34 -12.90 2.06 -19.97
N LYS A 35 -13.18 0.82 -20.37
CA LYS A 35 -14.32 0.50 -21.25
C LYS A 35 -15.64 0.83 -20.50
N LYS A 36 -16.53 1.60 -21.15
CA LYS A 36 -17.83 2.06 -20.62
C LYS A 36 -17.77 3.09 -19.49
N GLU A 37 -16.62 3.71 -19.22
CA GLU A 37 -16.59 4.87 -18.33
C GLU A 37 -17.15 6.11 -19.05
N THR A 38 -17.77 7.00 -18.28
CA THR A 38 -18.32 8.27 -18.76
C THR A 38 -17.67 9.42 -18.00
N ILE A 39 -17.68 10.63 -18.58
CA ILE A 39 -17.17 11.84 -17.91
C ILE A 39 -17.84 12.03 -16.55
N PHE A 40 -19.15 11.76 -16.46
CA PHE A 40 -19.91 11.74 -15.21
C PHE A 40 -19.37 10.71 -14.22
N GLY A 41 -19.14 9.47 -14.66
CA GLY A 41 -18.62 8.40 -13.81
C GLY A 41 -17.26 8.74 -13.24
N ILE A 42 -16.38 9.32 -14.05
CA ILE A 42 -15.03 9.71 -13.64
C ILE A 42 -15.08 10.92 -12.70
N ALA A 43 -15.85 11.96 -13.02
CA ALA A 43 -15.99 13.11 -12.14
C ALA A 43 -16.59 12.69 -10.78
N LYS A 44 -17.51 11.71 -10.75
CA LYS A 44 -18.09 11.16 -9.52
C LYS A 44 -17.09 10.33 -8.72
N GLU A 45 -16.34 9.45 -9.38
CA GLU A 45 -15.27 8.65 -8.76
C GLU A 45 -14.26 9.56 -8.08
N TYR A 46 -13.90 10.66 -8.77
CA TYR A 46 -12.91 11.59 -8.27
C TYR A 46 -13.50 12.68 -7.37
N GLY A 47 -14.82 12.78 -7.21
CA GLY A 47 -15.44 13.81 -6.36
C GLY A 47 -15.14 15.23 -6.83
N VAL A 48 -14.96 15.42 -8.13
CA VAL A 48 -14.82 16.72 -8.81
C VAL A 48 -16.09 17.00 -9.60
N SER A 49 -16.38 18.26 -9.90
CA SER A 49 -17.48 18.58 -10.82
C SER A 49 -17.12 18.21 -12.26
N ILE A 50 -18.14 17.95 -13.08
CA ILE A 50 -17.95 17.71 -14.53
C ILE A 50 -17.25 18.90 -15.17
N GLN A 51 -17.62 20.13 -14.78
CA GLN A 51 -17.05 21.34 -15.33
C GLN A 51 -15.57 21.50 -14.97
N GLU A 52 -15.16 21.17 -13.74
CA GLU A 52 -13.75 21.14 -13.35
C GLU A 52 -12.98 20.08 -14.14
N LEU A 53 -13.56 18.91 -14.36
CA LEU A 53 -12.94 17.85 -15.16
C LEU A 53 -12.78 18.28 -16.62
N ILE A 54 -13.77 18.95 -17.22
CA ILE A 54 -13.69 19.49 -18.59
C ILE A 54 -12.70 20.66 -18.67
N ASN A 55 -12.64 21.52 -17.66
CA ASN A 55 -11.69 22.63 -17.62
C ASN A 55 -10.23 22.14 -17.49
N ALA A 56 -10.03 21.00 -16.83
CA ALA A 56 -8.74 20.33 -16.73
C ALA A 56 -8.31 19.63 -18.03
N ASN A 57 -9.25 19.38 -18.95
CA ASN A 57 -9.03 18.65 -20.20
C ASN A 57 -9.67 19.43 -21.38
N PRO A 58 -9.06 20.53 -21.86
CA PRO A 58 -9.66 21.43 -22.85
C PRO A 58 -10.08 20.75 -24.16
N GLU A 59 -9.46 19.62 -24.52
CA GLU A 59 -9.84 18.77 -25.65
C GLU A 59 -11.30 18.26 -25.58
N MET A 60 -11.86 18.15 -24.37
CA MET A 60 -13.25 17.74 -24.15
C MET A 60 -14.28 18.80 -24.58
N LYS A 61 -13.83 20.04 -24.84
CA LYS A 61 -14.70 21.15 -25.28
C LYS A 61 -14.91 21.18 -26.79
N GLN A 62 -14.21 20.33 -27.54
CA GLN A 62 -14.36 20.25 -29.00
C GLN A 62 -15.73 19.63 -29.34
N GLU A 63 -16.43 20.22 -30.32
CA GLU A 63 -17.70 19.67 -30.81
C GLU A 63 -17.50 18.23 -31.31
N GLY A 64 -18.31 17.30 -30.83
CA GLY A 64 -18.21 15.88 -31.16
C GLY A 64 -17.14 15.10 -30.38
N TYR A 65 -16.56 15.65 -29.30
CA TYR A 65 -15.63 14.90 -28.46
C TYR A 65 -16.30 13.68 -27.81
N GLU A 66 -15.73 12.50 -28.06
CA GLU A 66 -16.12 11.24 -27.42
C GLU A 66 -14.99 10.71 -26.54
N LEU A 67 -15.34 10.34 -25.30
CA LEU A 67 -14.40 9.75 -24.34
C LEU A 67 -14.04 8.31 -24.76
N LYS A 68 -12.86 8.13 -25.35
CA LYS A 68 -12.39 6.82 -25.84
C LYS A 68 -11.61 6.03 -24.79
N LYS A 69 -11.83 4.72 -24.76
CA LYS A 69 -11.07 3.77 -23.93
C LYS A 69 -9.57 3.92 -24.23
N GLY A 70 -8.77 4.04 -23.18
CA GLY A 70 -7.32 4.12 -23.24
C GLY A 70 -6.76 5.55 -23.24
N ASN A 71 -7.62 6.56 -23.42
CA ASN A 71 -7.22 7.96 -23.28
C ASN A 71 -6.84 8.27 -21.83
N TRP A 72 -5.86 9.14 -21.67
CA TRP A 72 -5.48 9.69 -20.38
C TRP A 72 -6.14 11.04 -20.22
N ILE A 73 -6.77 11.27 -19.07
CA ILE A 73 -7.37 12.55 -18.72
C ILE A 73 -6.81 13.03 -17.38
N PHE A 74 -6.59 14.33 -17.27
CA PHE A 74 -6.11 14.99 -16.07
C PHE A 74 -7.26 15.16 -15.07
N VAL A 75 -7.05 14.78 -13.82
CA VAL A 75 -8.06 14.95 -12.79
C VAL A 75 -7.61 15.99 -11.75
N PRO A 76 -8.32 17.12 -11.58
CA PRO A 76 -7.92 18.16 -10.65
C PRO A 76 -8.22 17.78 -9.18
N TYR A 77 -7.67 18.56 -8.24
CA TYR A 77 -8.10 18.48 -6.84
C TYR A 77 -9.51 19.07 -6.69
N ALA A 78 -10.36 18.43 -5.88
CA ALA A 78 -11.65 18.98 -5.53
C ALA A 78 -11.45 20.25 -4.68
N LYS A 79 -11.98 21.40 -5.14
CA LYS A 79 -11.93 22.64 -4.37
C LYS A 79 -13.01 22.62 -3.28
N GLY A 80 -12.64 23.05 -2.07
CA GLY A 80 -13.55 23.11 -0.93
C GLY A 80 -14.55 24.24 -1.14
N GLY A 81 -15.79 23.89 -1.52
CA GLY A 81 -16.88 24.85 -1.70
C GLY A 81 -17.92 24.46 -2.75
N ASP A 82 -17.58 23.56 -3.69
CA ASP A 82 -18.47 23.25 -4.80
C ASP A 82 -19.48 22.15 -4.44
N LYS A 83 -20.76 22.45 -4.70
CA LYS A 83 -21.89 21.56 -4.41
C LYS A 83 -21.72 20.24 -5.17
N LYS A 84 -21.81 19.13 -4.44
CA LYS A 84 -21.90 17.77 -4.99
C LYS A 84 -23.16 17.66 -5.86
N TYR A 85 -22.98 17.21 -7.11
CA TYR A 85 -23.99 16.70 -8.04
C TYR A 85 -25.45 17.06 -7.74
N THR A 86 -25.95 18.16 -8.31
CA THR A 86 -27.36 18.35 -8.62
C THR A 86 -27.58 18.03 -10.09
N ALA A 87 -28.45 17.07 -10.37
CA ALA A 87 -29.09 16.92 -11.67
C ALA A 87 -30.16 18.01 -11.75
N GLU A 88 -29.97 19.01 -12.61
CA GLU A 88 -31.10 19.83 -13.05
C GLU A 88 -31.91 19.00 -14.03
N THR A 89 -33.20 18.93 -13.72
CA THR A 89 -34.23 18.22 -14.46
C THR A 89 -34.82 19.20 -15.46
N GLU A 90 -34.80 18.86 -16.74
CA GLU A 90 -35.83 19.33 -17.67
C GLU A 90 -36.69 18.14 -18.06
N SER A 91 -37.97 18.27 -17.72
CA SER A 91 -39.04 17.29 -17.88
C SER A 91 -39.72 17.39 -19.25
N ASN A 92 -40.41 16.29 -19.57
CA ASN A 92 -41.47 16.07 -20.57
C ASN A 92 -40.97 15.46 -21.89
N THR A 93 -41.40 14.26 -22.30
CA THR A 93 -42.83 13.96 -22.59
C THR A 93 -43.15 12.45 -22.52
N ILE A 94 -44.41 12.18 -22.19
CA ILE A 94 -45.17 10.94 -22.05
C ILE A 94 -45.07 10.00 -23.28
N SER A 95 -45.04 8.67 -23.07
CA SER A 95 -45.96 7.70 -23.72
C SER A 95 -45.82 6.27 -23.18
N ASN A 96 -47.00 5.68 -22.93
CA ASN A 96 -47.28 4.32 -22.46
C ASN A 96 -46.85 3.21 -23.44
N THR A 97 -46.48 2.03 -22.91
CA THR A 97 -47.05 0.72 -23.34
C THR A 97 -46.64 -0.46 -22.42
N ALA A 98 -47.66 -1.04 -21.76
CA ALA A 98 -47.99 -2.44 -21.42
C ALA A 98 -46.94 -3.59 -21.23
N LYS A 99 -47.16 -4.32 -20.10
CA LYS A 99 -47.08 -5.80 -19.84
C LYS A 99 -45.67 -6.46 -19.88
N LYS A 100 -45.26 -7.39 -19.00
CA LYS A 100 -45.89 -8.38 -18.09
C LYS A 100 -44.84 -8.86 -17.04
N PRO A 101 -45.19 -9.69 -16.02
CA PRO A 101 -44.52 -9.77 -14.73
C PRO A 101 -43.31 -10.72 -14.69
N ILE A 102 -42.32 -10.40 -13.86
CA ILE A 102 -41.31 -11.37 -13.40
C ILE A 102 -41.46 -11.48 -11.89
N THR A 103 -42.10 -12.59 -11.51
CA THR A 103 -41.94 -13.38 -10.29
C THR A 103 -41.14 -12.76 -9.13
N ALA A 104 -41.85 -12.49 -8.03
CA ALA A 104 -41.28 -12.43 -6.70
C ALA A 104 -40.75 -13.82 -6.28
N ASN A 105 -39.61 -13.81 -5.56
CA ASN A 105 -39.03 -14.79 -4.61
C ASN A 105 -37.49 -14.72 -4.77
N THR A 106 -36.65 -14.21 -3.86
CA THR A 106 -36.68 -14.00 -2.41
C THR A 106 -35.57 -12.98 -2.10
N PRO A 107 -35.67 -12.08 -1.09
CA PRO A 107 -34.54 -11.22 -0.72
C PRO A 107 -33.42 -12.10 -0.17
N VAL A 108 -32.32 -12.29 -0.92
CA VAL A 108 -31.12 -12.91 -0.38
C VAL A 108 -30.48 -11.91 0.57
N THR A 109 -30.90 -11.91 1.83
CA THR A 109 -30.17 -11.31 2.94
C THR A 109 -28.93 -12.18 3.23
N ASN A 110 -27.96 -12.22 2.30
CA ASN A 110 -26.80 -13.11 2.44
C ASN A 110 -25.86 -12.60 3.54
N THR A 111 -26.05 -13.10 4.76
CA THR A 111 -25.17 -12.85 5.90
C THR A 111 -23.85 -13.60 5.71
N VAL A 112 -22.71 -12.92 5.78
CA VAL A 112 -21.38 -13.57 5.74
C VAL A 112 -21.04 -14.12 7.12
N ARG A 113 -20.76 -15.42 7.23
CA ARG A 113 -20.43 -16.11 8.49
C ARG A 113 -18.92 -16.20 8.66
N ILE A 114 -18.40 -15.62 9.72
CA ILE A 114 -16.98 -15.34 9.92
C ILE A 114 -16.51 -16.01 11.21
N GLY A 115 -15.42 -16.74 11.13
CA GLY A 115 -14.68 -17.25 12.28
C GLY A 115 -13.41 -16.46 12.54
N VAL A 116 -13.06 -16.30 13.80
CA VAL A 116 -11.73 -15.84 14.23
C VAL A 116 -11.18 -16.89 15.19
N MET A 117 -10.10 -17.57 14.78
CA MET A 117 -9.45 -18.63 15.56
C MET A 117 -8.00 -18.24 15.79
N LEU A 118 -7.76 -17.45 16.84
CA LEU A 118 -6.48 -16.83 17.15
C LEU A 118 -6.26 -16.88 18.68
N PRO A 119 -5.03 -16.69 19.18
CA PRO A 119 -4.79 -16.53 20.62
C PRO A 119 -5.38 -15.19 21.09
N LEU A 120 -6.65 -15.17 21.47
CA LEU A 120 -7.40 -13.99 21.92
C LEU A 120 -7.34 -13.87 23.44
N HIS A 121 -6.14 -13.58 23.97
CA HIS A 121 -5.89 -13.37 25.41
C HIS A 121 -5.00 -12.12 25.62
N ARG A 122 -4.73 -11.74 26.87
CA ARG A 122 -3.91 -10.56 27.20
C ARG A 122 -2.67 -10.92 28.04
N GLU A 123 -2.17 -12.14 27.93
CA GLU A 123 -1.11 -12.66 28.81
C GLU A 123 0.30 -12.42 28.26
N ASP A 124 0.45 -12.35 26.93
CA ASP A 124 1.74 -12.15 26.27
C ASP A 124 1.64 -11.25 25.02
N GLY A 125 2.76 -11.09 24.31
CA GLY A 125 2.84 -10.27 23.11
C GLY A 125 2.00 -10.79 21.94
N ASP A 126 1.79 -12.09 21.81
CA ASP A 126 0.94 -12.66 20.75
C ASP A 126 -0.53 -12.38 21.05
N GLY A 127 -0.97 -12.67 22.27
CA GLY A 127 -2.33 -12.40 22.73
C GLY A 127 -2.69 -10.92 22.56
N LEU A 128 -1.85 -10.01 23.05
CA LEU A 128 -2.08 -8.57 22.93
C LEU A 128 -2.20 -8.12 21.47
N ARG A 129 -1.34 -8.64 20.58
CA ARG A 129 -1.39 -8.32 19.14
C ARG A 129 -2.65 -8.87 18.47
N MET A 130 -3.06 -10.09 18.80
CA MET A 130 -4.25 -10.71 18.20
C MET A 130 -5.56 -10.11 18.72
N VAL A 131 -5.62 -9.69 19.98
CA VAL A 131 -6.75 -8.91 20.51
C VAL A 131 -6.84 -7.56 19.78
N GLU A 132 -5.72 -6.85 19.57
CA GLU A 132 -5.71 -5.59 18.80
C GLU A 132 -6.16 -5.81 17.34
N TYR A 133 -5.65 -6.86 16.68
CA TYR A 133 -6.07 -7.27 15.34
C TYR A 133 -7.57 -7.58 15.26
N TYR A 134 -8.10 -8.35 16.21
CA TYR A 134 -9.52 -8.71 16.26
C TYR A 134 -10.41 -7.48 16.48
N ARG A 135 -9.99 -6.52 17.32
CA ARG A 135 -10.67 -5.23 17.46
C ARG A 135 -10.75 -4.47 16.12
N GLY A 136 -9.69 -4.54 15.32
CA GLY A 136 -9.66 -4.07 13.93
C GLY A 136 -10.75 -4.69 13.06
N ILE A 137 -10.87 -6.03 13.09
CA ILE A 137 -11.93 -6.77 12.39
C ILE A 137 -13.31 -6.24 12.81
N LEU A 138 -13.57 -6.12 14.11
CA LEU A 138 -14.86 -5.65 14.62
C LEU A 138 -15.22 -4.23 14.15
N LEU A 139 -14.24 -3.32 14.06
CA LEU A 139 -14.48 -1.97 13.52
C LEU A 139 -14.85 -1.99 12.03
N ALA A 140 -14.20 -2.85 11.23
CA ALA A 140 -14.56 -3.01 9.82
C ALA A 140 -15.98 -3.56 9.65
N LEU A 141 -16.35 -4.52 10.49
CA LEU A 141 -17.68 -5.13 10.49
C LEU A 141 -18.79 -4.15 10.87
N GLU A 142 -18.54 -3.27 11.84
CA GLU A 142 -19.50 -2.22 12.19
C GLU A 142 -19.73 -1.24 11.05
N GLN A 143 -18.66 -0.84 10.36
CA GLN A 143 -18.81 -0.02 9.17
C GLN A 143 -19.59 -0.76 8.08
N MET A 144 -19.26 -2.02 7.82
CA MET A 144 -19.99 -2.85 6.87
C MET A 144 -21.47 -2.98 7.22
N LYS A 145 -21.82 -3.11 8.51
CA LYS A 145 -23.21 -3.11 8.97
C LYS A 145 -23.93 -1.80 8.60
N GLN A 146 -23.28 -0.65 8.77
CA GLN A 146 -23.83 0.65 8.36
C GLN A 146 -24.01 0.76 6.84
N GLU A 147 -23.21 0.02 6.07
CA GLU A 147 -23.31 -0.09 4.61
C GLU A 147 -24.27 -1.20 4.14
N GLY A 148 -25.05 -1.81 5.05
CA GLY A 148 -26.02 -2.85 4.73
C GLY A 148 -25.41 -4.21 4.39
N ILE A 149 -24.21 -4.50 4.88
CA ILE A 149 -23.62 -5.85 4.84
C ILE A 149 -23.93 -6.54 6.17
N ASN A 150 -24.69 -7.64 6.12
CA ASN A 150 -24.95 -8.45 7.30
C ASN A 150 -23.80 -9.44 7.52
N THR A 151 -23.33 -9.54 8.76
CA THR A 151 -22.24 -10.43 9.15
C THR A 151 -22.57 -11.14 10.45
N ASN A 152 -22.21 -12.41 10.56
CA ASN A 152 -22.28 -13.20 11.79
C ASN A 152 -20.86 -13.63 12.17
N VAL A 153 -20.39 -13.25 13.37
CA VAL A 153 -19.02 -13.51 13.82
C VAL A 153 -19.03 -14.47 15.00
N HIS A 154 -18.17 -15.48 14.90
CA HIS A 154 -17.80 -16.36 16.00
C HIS A 154 -16.29 -16.24 16.24
N ALA A 155 -15.88 -16.12 17.49
CA ALA A 155 -14.47 -15.98 17.84
C ALA A 155 -14.11 -16.97 18.95
N TRP A 156 -12.98 -17.64 18.77
CA TRP A 156 -12.45 -18.62 19.71
C TRP A 156 -11.01 -18.25 20.07
N ASN A 157 -10.70 -18.30 21.37
CA ASN A 157 -9.33 -18.25 21.84
C ASN A 157 -8.66 -19.61 21.54
N VAL A 158 -7.65 -19.60 20.69
CA VAL A 158 -6.87 -20.79 20.31
C VAL A 158 -5.42 -20.60 20.77
N PRO A 159 -5.03 -21.13 21.94
CA PRO A 159 -3.66 -21.08 22.45
C PRO A 159 -2.67 -21.79 21.52
N LYS A 160 -1.39 -21.43 21.61
CA LYS A 160 -0.31 -21.99 20.77
C LYS A 160 -0.22 -23.51 20.79
N ASP A 161 -0.26 -24.07 22.00
CA ASP A 161 -0.05 -25.50 22.24
C ASP A 161 -1.38 -26.28 22.29
N ALA A 162 -2.50 -25.62 21.98
CA ALA A 162 -3.80 -26.26 21.97
C ALA A 162 -3.95 -27.22 20.78
N ASP A 163 -4.60 -28.36 21.04
CA ASP A 163 -5.17 -29.17 19.97
C ASP A 163 -6.40 -28.46 19.41
N ILE A 164 -6.22 -27.77 18.27
CA ILE A 164 -7.28 -26.99 17.62
C ILE A 164 -8.52 -27.82 17.27
N ARG A 165 -8.43 -29.16 17.19
CA ARG A 165 -9.59 -30.04 16.98
C ARG A 165 -10.67 -29.84 18.05
N THR A 166 -10.26 -29.51 19.27
CA THR A 166 -11.19 -29.21 20.38
C THR A 166 -12.02 -27.95 20.13
N THR A 167 -11.52 -26.97 19.38
CA THR A 167 -12.29 -25.81 18.93
C THR A 167 -13.22 -26.17 17.76
N LEU A 168 -12.76 -27.04 16.87
CA LEU A 168 -13.46 -27.40 15.64
C LEU A 168 -14.71 -28.27 15.84
N VAL A 169 -14.92 -28.84 17.03
CA VAL A 169 -16.16 -29.57 17.36
C VAL A 169 -17.35 -28.63 17.61
N ASP A 170 -17.12 -27.32 17.77
CA ASP A 170 -18.21 -26.35 17.92
C ASP A 170 -19.12 -26.39 16.69
N LYS A 171 -20.44 -26.53 16.93
CA LYS A 171 -21.44 -26.65 15.86
C LYS A 171 -21.42 -25.49 14.86
N ASN A 172 -20.99 -24.30 15.28
CA ASN A 172 -20.91 -23.13 14.41
C ASN A 172 -19.70 -23.18 13.48
N ALA A 173 -18.59 -23.83 13.86
CA ALA A 173 -17.33 -23.82 13.13
C ALA A 173 -17.47 -24.34 11.69
N SER A 174 -18.22 -25.44 11.51
CA SER A 174 -18.44 -26.06 10.19
C SER A 174 -19.37 -25.27 9.27
N THR A 175 -20.04 -24.25 9.82
CA THR A 175 -21.02 -23.43 9.07
C THR A 175 -20.42 -22.14 8.53
N LEU A 176 -19.15 -21.85 8.80
CA LEU A 176 -18.57 -20.56 8.44
C LEU A 176 -18.28 -20.46 6.94
N ASP A 177 -18.25 -19.24 6.41
CA ASP A 177 -17.83 -18.97 5.02
C ASP A 177 -16.33 -18.68 4.96
N ILE A 178 -15.80 -18.09 6.03
CA ILE A 178 -14.40 -17.71 6.16
C ILE A 178 -13.92 -17.83 7.61
N ILE A 179 -12.66 -18.23 7.82
CA ILE A 179 -11.97 -18.23 9.11
C ILE A 179 -10.68 -17.42 9.00
N PHE A 180 -10.47 -16.45 9.89
CA PHE A 180 -9.19 -15.78 10.11
C PHE A 180 -8.41 -16.52 11.19
N GLY A 181 -7.29 -17.13 10.81
CA GLY A 181 -6.46 -17.97 11.67
C GLY A 181 -5.86 -19.18 10.92
N PRO A 182 -5.00 -19.96 11.60
CA PRO A 182 -4.48 -19.69 12.94
C PRO A 182 -3.31 -18.69 12.89
N LEU A 183 -2.77 -18.34 14.07
CA LEU A 183 -1.49 -17.62 14.16
C LEU A 183 -0.29 -18.57 13.98
N TYR A 184 -0.39 -19.79 14.51
CA TYR A 184 0.75 -20.71 14.67
C TYR A 184 0.80 -21.80 13.59
N SER A 185 1.99 -22.06 13.04
CA SER A 185 2.20 -22.97 11.91
C SER A 185 1.79 -24.42 12.21
N ASN A 186 1.97 -24.89 13.44
CA ASN A 186 1.56 -26.24 13.88
C ASN A 186 0.05 -26.49 13.77
N GLN A 187 -0.77 -25.43 13.76
CA GLN A 187 -2.23 -25.53 13.68
C GLN A 187 -2.75 -25.43 12.23
N VAL A 188 -1.91 -24.98 11.29
CA VAL A 188 -2.33 -24.65 9.91
C VAL A 188 -2.88 -25.88 9.19
N LYS A 189 -2.19 -27.02 9.27
CA LYS A 189 -2.64 -28.24 8.60
C LYS A 189 -4.03 -28.67 9.06
N THR A 190 -4.22 -28.79 10.37
CA THR A 190 -5.50 -29.25 10.94
C THR A 190 -6.65 -28.31 10.60
N LEU A 191 -6.44 -26.99 10.71
CA LEU A 191 -7.47 -26.02 10.32
C LEU A 191 -7.72 -26.01 8.80
N GLY A 192 -6.65 -26.13 8.01
CA GLY A 192 -6.70 -26.18 6.56
C GLY A 192 -7.51 -27.37 6.05
N ASP A 193 -7.25 -28.57 6.58
CA ASP A 193 -7.98 -29.80 6.24
C ASP A 193 -9.48 -29.64 6.58
N PHE A 194 -9.79 -29.06 7.74
CA PHE A 194 -11.17 -28.73 8.12
C PHE A 194 -11.83 -27.76 7.13
N CYS A 195 -11.15 -26.65 6.82
CA CYS A 195 -11.67 -25.64 5.90
C CYS A 195 -11.85 -26.20 4.48
N GLN A 196 -10.97 -27.09 4.04
CA GLN A 196 -11.12 -27.80 2.77
C GLN A 196 -12.36 -28.69 2.77
N ARG A 197 -12.54 -29.50 3.82
CA ARG A 197 -13.69 -30.41 3.95
C ARG A 197 -15.03 -29.69 3.92
N TYR A 198 -15.13 -28.52 4.56
CA TYR A 198 -16.38 -27.77 4.67
C TYR A 198 -16.51 -26.63 3.62
N GLY A 199 -15.52 -26.47 2.75
CA GLY A 199 -15.53 -25.43 1.71
C GLY A 199 -15.44 -24.00 2.26
N ILE A 200 -14.78 -23.83 3.40
CA ILE A 200 -14.55 -22.57 4.11
C ILE A 200 -13.26 -21.94 3.59
N LYS A 201 -13.24 -20.63 3.35
CA LYS A 201 -11.98 -19.94 3.06
C LYS A 201 -11.19 -19.73 4.34
N MET A 202 -9.90 -20.02 4.32
CA MET A 202 -9.01 -19.85 5.47
C MET A 202 -8.03 -18.73 5.17
N VAL A 203 -7.98 -17.71 6.02
CA VAL A 203 -7.01 -16.62 5.92
C VAL A 203 -5.97 -16.83 7.00
N ILE A 204 -4.72 -17.08 6.60
CA ILE A 204 -3.56 -17.10 7.48
C ILE A 204 -3.06 -15.66 7.58
N PRO A 205 -3.30 -14.97 8.70
CA PRO A 205 -3.16 -13.53 8.74
C PRO A 205 -1.71 -13.08 8.88
N PHE A 206 -0.81 -13.88 9.46
CA PHE A 206 0.57 -13.49 9.80
C PHE A 206 1.66 -14.53 9.49
N SER A 207 1.39 -15.83 9.65
CA SER A 207 2.41 -16.86 9.37
C SER A 207 2.80 -16.90 7.88
N ILE A 208 4.10 -17.09 7.63
CA ILE A 208 4.69 -17.22 6.30
C ILE A 208 5.12 -18.66 5.98
N GLU A 209 5.01 -19.58 6.96
CA GLU A 209 5.57 -20.94 6.91
C GLU A 209 4.49 -22.02 6.69
N ALA A 210 3.44 -21.70 5.93
CA ALA A 210 2.35 -22.64 5.65
C ALA A 210 2.59 -23.38 4.33
N LYS A 211 3.20 -24.57 4.39
CA LYS A 211 3.40 -25.42 3.19
C LYS A 211 2.07 -25.82 2.55
N GLU A 212 1.01 -25.86 3.35
CA GLU A 212 -0.36 -26.21 2.98
C GLU A 212 -0.94 -25.26 1.93
N VAL A 213 -0.46 -24.01 1.83
CA VAL A 213 -0.91 -23.10 0.78
C VAL A 213 -0.60 -23.63 -0.62
N ALA A 214 0.41 -24.50 -0.78
CA ALA A 214 0.75 -25.09 -2.07
C ALA A 214 -0.22 -26.19 -2.52
N THR A 215 -1.04 -26.74 -1.62
CA THR A 215 -1.90 -27.90 -1.89
C THR A 215 -3.38 -27.68 -1.55
N ASN A 216 -3.70 -26.69 -0.70
CA ASN A 216 -5.06 -26.43 -0.25
C ASN A 216 -5.65 -25.16 -0.92
N PRO A 217 -6.63 -25.29 -1.84
CA PRO A 217 -7.18 -24.18 -2.62
C PRO A 217 -8.04 -23.20 -1.82
N ASN A 218 -8.30 -23.48 -0.54
CA ASN A 218 -9.07 -22.61 0.33
C ASN A 218 -8.20 -21.69 1.20
N ILE A 219 -6.87 -21.88 1.21
CA ILE A 219 -5.96 -21.06 2.01
C ILE A 219 -5.60 -19.77 1.27
N PHE A 220 -5.66 -18.67 2.00
CA PHE A 220 -5.11 -17.36 1.65
C PHE A 220 -4.03 -17.01 2.67
N GLN A 221 -2.77 -16.98 2.24
CA GLN A 221 -1.65 -16.55 3.07
C GLN A 221 -1.33 -15.08 2.80
N VAL A 222 -1.45 -14.23 3.83
CA VAL A 222 -1.34 -12.78 3.67
C VAL A 222 0.09 -12.30 3.47
N TYR A 223 1.05 -12.89 4.17
CA TYR A 223 2.46 -12.47 4.09
C TYR A 223 3.26 -13.46 3.24
N GLN A 224 4.20 -12.94 2.46
CA GLN A 224 5.10 -13.76 1.65
C GLN A 224 6.34 -14.14 2.45
N ASP A 225 7.01 -15.22 2.04
CA ASP A 225 8.30 -15.57 2.60
C ASP A 225 9.39 -14.53 2.27
N TYR A 226 10.45 -14.55 3.08
CA TYR A 226 11.57 -13.61 2.97
C TYR A 226 12.27 -13.66 1.60
N ASN A 227 12.32 -14.83 0.94
CA ASN A 227 12.99 -14.97 -0.36
C ASN A 227 12.19 -14.24 -1.46
N ARG A 228 10.86 -14.37 -1.46
CA ARG A 228 9.99 -13.64 -2.40
C ARG A 228 10.10 -12.13 -2.20
N LEU A 229 10.08 -11.67 -0.95
CA LEU A 229 10.25 -10.26 -0.63
C LEU A 229 11.60 -9.71 -1.06
N THR A 230 12.67 -10.45 -0.76
CA THR A 230 14.03 -10.08 -1.16
C THR A 230 14.13 -9.98 -2.68
N LYS A 231 13.61 -10.95 -3.44
CA LYS A 231 13.63 -10.90 -4.91
C LYS A 231 12.92 -9.67 -5.47
N LYS A 232 11.77 -9.28 -4.91
CA LYS A 232 11.06 -8.06 -5.32
C LYS A 232 11.82 -6.80 -4.96
N ALA A 233 12.40 -6.73 -3.77
CA ALA A 233 13.24 -5.62 -3.36
C ALA A 233 14.49 -5.47 -4.26
N LEU A 234 15.10 -6.59 -4.68
CA LEU A 234 16.20 -6.56 -5.65
C LEU A 234 15.73 -6.06 -7.02
N ALA A 235 14.65 -6.61 -7.57
CA ALA A 235 14.10 -6.19 -8.86
C ALA A 235 13.76 -4.69 -8.88
N CYS A 236 13.13 -4.21 -7.80
CA CYS A 236 12.79 -2.79 -7.61
C CYS A 236 14.03 -1.89 -7.56
N PHE A 237 15.11 -2.32 -6.89
CA PHE A 237 16.38 -1.60 -6.91
C PHE A 237 16.93 -1.48 -8.33
N PHE A 238 16.97 -2.60 -9.08
CA PHE A 238 17.50 -2.60 -10.44
C PHE A 238 16.69 -1.70 -11.36
N GLU A 239 15.36 -1.82 -11.35
CA GLU A 239 14.48 -0.99 -12.17
C GLU A 239 14.78 0.51 -12.04
N ARG A 240 15.09 0.96 -10.81
CA ARG A 240 15.27 2.38 -10.49
C ARG A 240 16.68 2.89 -10.66
N PHE A 241 17.65 2.11 -10.21
CA PHE A 241 19.00 2.63 -9.98
C PHE A 241 20.02 2.12 -10.99
N GLN A 242 19.79 0.96 -11.63
CA GLN A 242 20.83 0.28 -12.42
C GLN A 242 21.40 1.11 -13.58
N LYS A 243 20.61 2.05 -14.13
CA LYS A 243 21.00 2.88 -15.28
C LYS A 243 21.49 4.28 -14.91
N THR A 244 21.16 4.75 -13.70
CA THR A 244 21.22 6.17 -13.37
C THR A 244 22.03 6.46 -12.12
N HIS A 245 22.20 5.48 -11.22
CA HIS A 245 22.91 5.69 -9.95
C HIS A 245 24.11 4.78 -9.82
N HIS A 246 25.14 5.28 -9.13
CA HIS A 246 26.28 4.50 -8.68
C HIS A 246 25.97 3.89 -7.29
N PRO A 247 25.93 2.55 -7.15
CA PRO A 247 25.66 1.91 -5.86
C PRO A 247 26.83 2.00 -4.88
N ILE A 248 26.53 2.36 -3.63
CA ILE A 248 27.48 2.43 -2.51
C ILE A 248 26.98 1.57 -1.37
N PHE A 249 27.78 0.60 -0.94
CA PHE A 249 27.49 -0.22 0.24
C PHE A 249 28.27 0.28 1.45
N ILE A 250 27.57 0.62 2.53
CA ILE A 250 28.18 1.00 3.79
C ILE A 250 28.04 -0.15 4.78
N ASN A 251 29.18 -0.71 5.19
CA ASN A 251 29.25 -1.66 6.29
C ASN A 251 29.21 -0.91 7.63
N CYS A 252 28.14 -1.13 8.39
CA CYS A 252 27.84 -0.58 9.70
C CYS A 252 28.48 -1.36 10.86
N ASN A 253 29.09 -2.52 10.59
CA ASN A 253 29.61 -3.48 11.58
C ASN A 253 28.53 -4.00 12.54
N ASP A 254 27.30 -4.21 12.04
CA ASP A 254 26.21 -4.83 12.80
C ASP A 254 26.18 -6.34 12.56
N GLU A 255 26.88 -7.11 13.39
CA GLU A 255 26.93 -8.58 13.31
C GLU A 255 25.56 -9.24 13.55
N SER A 256 24.65 -8.53 14.21
CA SER A 256 23.31 -9.00 14.54
C SER A 256 22.25 -8.60 13.51
N SER A 257 22.64 -7.97 12.40
CA SER A 257 21.71 -7.56 11.35
C SER A 257 21.08 -8.76 10.64
N GLN A 258 19.80 -8.61 10.26
CA GLN A 258 19.05 -9.62 9.53
C GLN A 258 18.97 -9.34 8.02
N VAL A 259 19.62 -8.28 7.52
CA VAL A 259 19.56 -7.88 6.09
C VAL A 259 20.76 -8.35 5.26
N GLY A 260 21.59 -9.25 5.80
CA GLY A 260 22.77 -9.80 5.13
C GLY A 260 22.47 -10.51 3.81
N SER A 261 21.37 -11.27 3.78
CA SER A 261 20.90 -11.98 2.57
C SER A 261 20.51 -11.01 1.45
N PHE A 262 19.81 -9.92 1.79
CA PHE A 262 19.47 -8.87 0.81
C PHE A 262 20.73 -8.18 0.27
N THR A 263 21.61 -7.68 1.14
CA THR A 263 22.80 -6.92 0.71
C THR A 263 23.79 -7.77 -0.09
N SER A 264 23.99 -9.03 0.29
CA SER A 264 24.83 -9.97 -0.46
C SER A 264 24.17 -10.39 -1.78
N GLY A 265 22.85 -10.62 -1.77
CA GLY A 265 22.08 -10.86 -2.98
C GLY A 265 22.16 -9.71 -3.98
N LEU A 266 22.07 -8.46 -3.51
CA LEU A 266 22.16 -7.28 -4.35
C LEU A 266 23.54 -7.15 -5.02
N ARG A 267 24.62 -7.26 -4.23
CA ARG A 267 25.99 -7.22 -4.77
C ARG A 267 26.23 -8.30 -5.82
N LYS A 268 25.79 -9.54 -5.55
CA LYS A 268 25.89 -10.65 -6.51
C LYS A 268 25.16 -10.34 -7.83
N GLN A 269 23.96 -9.77 -7.76
CA GLN A 269 23.24 -9.40 -8.98
C GLN A 269 23.92 -8.24 -9.73
N LEU A 270 24.51 -7.28 -9.02
CA LEU A 270 25.26 -6.17 -9.64
C LEU A 270 26.49 -6.69 -10.39
N GLU A 271 27.23 -7.63 -9.79
CA GLU A 271 28.38 -8.32 -10.41
C GLU A 271 27.97 -9.06 -11.68
N LEU A 272 26.89 -9.85 -11.61
CA LEU A 272 26.34 -10.56 -12.78
C LEU A 272 25.89 -9.61 -13.90
N ALA A 273 25.43 -8.41 -13.55
CA ALA A 273 25.04 -7.37 -14.49
C ALA A 273 26.20 -6.48 -14.96
N ASN A 274 27.44 -6.74 -14.51
CA ASN A 274 28.63 -5.89 -14.74
C ASN A 274 28.42 -4.42 -14.31
N ILE A 275 27.62 -4.18 -13.26
CA ILE A 275 27.40 -2.86 -12.68
C ILE A 275 28.40 -2.66 -11.56
N HIS A 276 29.25 -1.64 -11.72
CA HIS A 276 30.24 -1.28 -10.72
C HIS A 276 29.57 -0.71 -9.47
N TYR A 277 30.13 -1.02 -8.30
CA TYR A 277 29.71 -0.49 -7.01
C TYR A 277 30.92 -0.31 -6.10
N ASN A 278 30.80 0.56 -5.10
CA ASN A 278 31.82 0.71 -4.07
C ASN A 278 31.36 0.13 -2.73
N VAL A 279 32.31 -0.33 -1.92
CA VAL A 279 32.09 -0.76 -0.54
C VAL A 279 32.94 0.09 0.38
N THR A 280 32.36 0.57 1.47
CA THR A 280 33.07 1.32 2.52
C THR A 280 32.59 0.88 3.90
N ASN A 281 33.30 1.31 4.94
CA ASN A 281 32.89 1.12 6.33
C ASN A 281 32.40 2.44 6.93
N ILE A 282 31.49 2.35 7.90
CA ILE A 282 31.03 3.52 8.66
C ILE A 282 32.18 4.21 9.41
N ASN A 283 33.19 3.44 9.80
CA ASN A 283 34.38 3.92 10.51
C ASN A 283 35.47 4.48 9.57
N THR A 284 35.32 4.37 8.25
CA THR A 284 36.31 4.90 7.30
C THR A 284 36.52 6.41 7.54
N PRO A 285 37.76 6.89 7.69
CA PRO A 285 38.05 8.32 7.88
C PRO A 285 37.39 9.17 6.79
N GLN A 286 36.89 10.36 7.13
CA GLN A 286 36.05 11.16 6.23
C GLN A 286 36.71 11.42 4.87
N ILE A 287 38.02 11.70 4.86
CA ILE A 287 38.79 11.96 3.64
C ILE A 287 38.82 10.77 2.67
N ASN A 288 38.74 9.55 3.18
CA ASN A 288 38.70 8.32 2.37
C ASN A 288 37.26 7.89 2.07
N PHE A 289 36.31 8.21 2.95
CA PHE A 289 34.89 7.93 2.78
C PHE A 289 34.32 8.69 1.57
N VAL A 290 34.66 9.97 1.43
CA VAL A 290 34.19 10.82 0.30
C VAL A 290 34.60 10.24 -1.05
N LYS A 291 35.80 9.65 -1.16
CA LYS A 291 36.35 9.09 -2.41
C LYS A 291 35.57 7.88 -2.95
N GLN A 292 34.68 7.30 -2.15
CA GLN A 292 33.89 6.14 -2.55
C GLN A 292 32.67 6.54 -3.40
N PHE A 293 32.27 7.82 -3.34
CA PHE A 293 31.09 8.31 -4.02
C PHE A 293 31.45 8.92 -5.38
N SER A 294 30.57 8.75 -6.35
CA SER A 294 30.70 9.38 -7.65
C SER A 294 30.38 10.87 -7.56
N PRO A 295 31.26 11.76 -8.09
CA PRO A 295 30.97 13.19 -8.19
C PRO A 295 30.15 13.54 -9.45
N SER A 296 30.13 12.67 -10.46
CA SER A 296 29.53 12.92 -11.78
C SER A 296 28.20 12.20 -12.00
N GLN A 297 27.83 11.29 -11.12
CA GLN A 297 26.60 10.51 -11.18
C GLN A 297 25.90 10.49 -9.81
N PRO A 298 24.56 10.50 -9.74
CA PRO A 298 23.85 10.25 -8.49
C PRO A 298 24.28 8.94 -7.82
N ASN A 299 24.28 8.91 -6.50
CA ASN A 299 24.67 7.74 -5.72
C ASN A 299 23.44 7.13 -5.05
N VAL A 300 23.36 5.80 -4.99
CA VAL A 300 22.37 5.10 -4.17
C VAL A 300 23.09 4.32 -3.07
N VAL A 301 22.80 4.67 -1.83
CA VAL A 301 23.42 4.06 -0.65
C VAL A 301 22.56 2.91 -0.14
N VAL A 302 23.20 1.78 0.14
CA VAL A 302 22.63 0.62 0.82
C VAL A 302 23.49 0.32 2.04
N ILE A 303 22.87 0.07 3.19
CA ILE A 303 23.58 -0.18 4.45
C ILE A 303 23.28 -1.58 4.95
N ASN A 304 24.21 -2.28 5.60
CA ASN A 304 23.98 -3.65 6.10
C ASN A 304 23.38 -3.68 7.52
N SER A 305 22.47 -2.76 7.86
CA SER A 305 21.72 -2.81 9.11
C SER A 305 20.34 -2.15 8.97
N GLU A 306 19.33 -2.83 9.48
CA GLU A 306 17.96 -2.36 9.59
C GLU A 306 17.71 -1.49 10.84
N LYS A 307 18.69 -1.36 11.73
CA LYS A 307 18.50 -0.76 13.06
C LYS A 307 18.82 0.73 13.11
N SER A 308 17.99 1.49 13.84
CA SER A 308 18.08 2.95 13.98
C SER A 308 19.47 3.48 14.38
N PRO A 309 20.19 2.90 15.37
CA PRO A 309 21.49 3.46 15.78
C PRO A 309 22.52 3.50 14.65
N TYR A 310 22.54 2.49 13.77
CA TYR A 310 23.45 2.44 12.64
C TYR A 310 23.00 3.35 11.51
N LEU A 311 21.69 3.40 11.23
CA LEU A 311 21.12 4.34 10.26
C LEU A 311 21.45 5.80 10.63
N ASN A 312 21.34 6.17 11.90
CA ASN A 312 21.65 7.52 12.38
C ASN A 312 23.15 7.86 12.25
N LYS A 313 24.03 6.90 12.52
CA LYS A 313 25.48 7.07 12.28
C LYS A 313 25.76 7.32 10.79
N VAL A 314 25.07 6.60 9.90
CA VAL A 314 25.19 6.81 8.45
C VAL A 314 24.70 8.20 8.07
N PHE A 315 23.55 8.67 8.57
CA PHE A 315 23.10 10.04 8.31
C PHE A 315 24.13 11.08 8.72
N THR A 316 24.70 10.99 9.91
CA THR A 316 25.76 11.91 10.37
C THR A 316 27.00 11.88 9.47
N LYS A 317 27.36 10.69 8.95
CA LYS A 317 28.48 10.50 8.04
C LYS A 317 28.22 11.14 6.67
N LEU A 318 27.02 10.95 6.14
CA LEU A 318 26.57 11.55 4.89
C LEU A 318 26.42 13.07 5.01
N ASP A 319 26.01 13.58 6.18
CA ASP A 319 25.93 15.01 6.46
C ASP A 319 27.30 15.67 6.36
N SER A 320 28.32 15.03 6.94
CA SER A 320 29.70 15.48 6.84
C SER A 320 30.24 15.43 5.41
N LEU A 321 29.77 14.47 4.59
CA LEU A 321 30.14 14.36 3.18
C LEU A 321 29.49 15.49 2.36
N LYS A 322 28.18 15.74 2.53
CA LYS A 322 27.46 16.81 1.80
C LYS A 322 28.00 18.20 2.16
N ARG A 323 28.42 18.41 3.41
CA ARG A 323 29.05 19.68 3.83
C ARG A 323 30.33 20.00 3.07
N THR A 324 31.14 19.00 2.72
CA THR A 324 32.36 19.20 1.93
C THR A 324 32.13 19.03 0.42
N ASN A 325 31.00 18.46 0.01
CA ASN A 325 30.63 18.24 -1.39
C ASN A 325 29.14 18.58 -1.63
N PRO A 326 28.74 19.86 -1.65
CA PRO A 326 27.32 20.24 -1.69
C PRO A 326 26.55 19.73 -2.92
N GLY A 327 27.23 19.51 -4.04
CA GLY A 327 26.62 19.03 -5.29
C GLY A 327 26.38 17.52 -5.38
N ILE A 328 26.80 16.74 -4.39
CA ILE A 328 26.67 15.28 -4.46
C ILE A 328 25.22 14.82 -4.24
N ALA A 329 24.67 14.17 -5.26
CA ALA A 329 23.33 13.59 -5.20
C ALA A 329 23.40 12.21 -4.53
N ILE A 330 22.59 12.02 -3.47
CA ILE A 330 22.54 10.79 -2.69
C ILE A 330 21.07 10.42 -2.45
N SER A 331 20.72 9.20 -2.84
CA SER A 331 19.54 8.47 -2.43
C SER A 331 19.91 7.33 -1.50
N ILE A 332 18.99 6.85 -0.67
CA ILE A 332 19.19 5.65 0.17
C ILE A 332 18.11 4.63 -0.14
N TYR A 333 18.48 3.37 -0.29
CA TYR A 333 17.56 2.24 -0.43
C TYR A 333 17.63 1.35 0.80
N GLY A 334 16.49 1.14 1.45
CA GLY A 334 16.42 0.68 2.84
C GLY A 334 15.49 -0.50 3.10
N TYR A 335 14.92 -0.51 4.30
CA TYR A 335 14.24 -1.68 4.88
C TYR A 335 12.93 -1.30 5.59
N ASN A 336 12.02 -2.27 5.70
CA ASN A 336 10.70 -2.07 6.32
C ASN A 336 10.75 -1.58 7.77
N GLU A 337 11.73 -2.05 8.52
CA GLU A 337 11.96 -1.73 9.93
C GLU A 337 12.12 -0.22 10.14
N TRP A 338 12.56 0.51 9.11
CA TRP A 338 12.75 1.95 9.18
C TRP A 338 11.44 2.74 9.32
N PHE A 339 10.28 2.14 9.04
CA PHE A 339 8.99 2.76 9.39
C PHE A 339 8.83 2.95 10.91
N ILE A 340 9.47 2.11 11.74
CA ILE A 340 9.43 2.25 13.21
C ILE A 340 10.08 3.58 13.63
N TYR A 341 11.10 4.00 12.89
CA TYR A 341 11.89 5.18 13.19
C TYR A 341 11.46 6.41 12.39
N GLN A 342 10.40 6.31 11.58
CA GLN A 342 9.98 7.37 10.66
C GLN A 342 9.75 8.69 11.39
N ASP A 343 9.00 8.70 12.49
CA ASP A 343 8.69 9.94 13.24
C ASP A 343 9.98 10.65 13.74
N TYR A 344 11.03 9.90 14.06
CA TYR A 344 12.31 10.44 14.53
C TYR A 344 13.24 10.86 13.39
N ASN A 345 13.20 10.17 12.26
CA ASN A 345 14.15 10.32 11.16
C ASN A 345 13.55 10.94 9.89
N LEU A 346 12.30 11.41 9.93
CA LEU A 346 11.57 11.90 8.75
C LEU A 346 12.33 12.98 7.98
N SER A 347 12.97 13.92 8.70
CA SER A 347 13.78 14.98 8.09
C SER A 347 14.96 14.40 7.30
N ASN A 348 15.65 13.39 7.84
CA ASN A 348 16.72 12.69 7.15
C ASN A 348 16.19 11.84 5.99
N TYR A 349 14.98 11.26 6.12
CA TYR A 349 14.38 10.47 5.05
C TYR A 349 14.13 11.31 3.80
N PHE A 350 13.57 12.52 3.99
CA PHE A 350 13.41 13.48 2.90
C PHE A 350 14.77 14.00 2.40
N LYS A 351 15.69 14.39 3.30
CA LYS A 351 17.03 14.92 2.93
C LYS A 351 17.84 13.98 2.04
N TYR A 352 17.64 12.67 2.18
CA TYR A 352 18.38 11.63 1.48
C TYR A 352 17.54 10.82 0.51
N GLY A 353 16.33 11.26 0.14
CA GLY A 353 15.54 10.55 -0.86
C GLY A 353 15.37 9.07 -0.51
N VAL A 354 14.91 8.75 0.72
CA VAL A 354 14.88 7.36 1.20
C VAL A 354 13.80 6.55 0.50
N TYR A 355 14.17 5.39 -0.01
CA TYR A 355 13.29 4.40 -0.62
C TYR A 355 13.17 3.18 0.30
N ILE A 356 11.95 2.80 0.67
CA ILE A 356 11.65 1.67 1.54
C ILE A 356 10.79 0.64 0.79
N PRO A 357 11.35 -0.53 0.41
CA PRO A 357 10.60 -1.63 -0.17
C PRO A 357 9.73 -2.32 0.88
N SER A 358 8.42 -2.40 0.65
CA SER A 358 7.45 -2.84 1.65
C SER A 358 6.25 -3.61 1.11
N THR A 359 5.55 -4.29 2.02
CA THR A 359 4.23 -4.90 1.79
C THR A 359 3.08 -4.09 2.40
N TYR A 360 3.39 -3.04 3.16
CA TYR A 360 2.42 -2.18 3.83
C TYR A 360 2.95 -0.74 3.94
N TYR A 361 2.06 0.21 4.13
CA TYR A 361 2.45 1.58 4.45
C TYR A 361 1.37 2.25 5.28
N TYR A 362 1.70 2.54 6.53
CA TYR A 362 0.82 3.23 7.45
C TYR A 362 0.90 4.75 7.21
N ASN A 363 -0.08 5.27 6.47
CA ASN A 363 -0.18 6.71 6.24
C ASN A 363 -0.93 7.39 7.41
N LYS A 364 -0.17 7.84 8.41
CA LYS A 364 -0.66 8.52 9.62
C LYS A 364 -1.45 9.80 9.32
N VAL A 365 -1.09 10.53 8.26
CA VAL A 365 -1.72 11.84 7.94
C VAL A 365 -2.96 11.70 7.07
N ALA A 366 -3.29 10.49 6.59
CA ALA A 366 -4.51 10.27 5.85
C ALA A 366 -5.74 10.42 6.77
N LYS A 367 -6.70 11.27 6.37
CA LYS A 367 -7.93 11.53 7.14
C LYS A 367 -8.68 10.25 7.54
N LYS A 368 -8.68 9.21 6.68
CA LYS A 368 -9.33 7.92 6.98
C LYS A 368 -8.59 7.14 8.08
N THR A 369 -7.25 7.18 8.07
CA THR A 369 -6.42 6.57 9.11
C THR A 369 -6.66 7.28 10.44
N GLU A 370 -6.57 8.61 10.46
CA GLU A 370 -6.83 9.41 11.65
C GLU A 370 -8.23 9.16 12.22
N ALA A 371 -9.25 9.08 11.35
CA ALA A 371 -10.61 8.77 11.76
C ALA A 371 -10.74 7.38 12.41
N LEU A 372 -10.09 6.35 11.84
CA LEU A 372 -10.09 5.01 12.41
C LEU A 372 -9.37 4.97 13.77
N GLU A 373 -8.26 5.69 13.94
CA GLU A 373 -7.55 5.77 15.21
C GLU A 373 -8.37 6.44 16.30
N LYS A 374 -9.02 7.57 15.98
CA LYS A 374 -9.96 8.23 16.89
C LYS A 374 -11.12 7.32 17.26
N LEU A 375 -11.67 6.58 16.29
CA LEU A 375 -12.73 5.61 16.53
C LEU A 375 -12.27 4.47 17.44
N TYR A 376 -11.06 3.95 17.22
CA TYR A 376 -10.48 2.90 18.05
C TYR A 376 -10.33 3.35 19.51
N ILE A 377 -9.74 4.53 19.74
CA ILE A 377 -9.60 5.10 21.09
C ILE A 377 -10.96 5.29 21.74
N LYS A 378 -11.92 5.90 21.02
CA LYS A 378 -13.28 6.12 21.53
C LYS A 378 -13.96 4.82 21.95
N LYS A 379 -13.78 3.75 21.17
CA LYS A 379 -14.47 2.48 21.40
C LYS A 379 -13.81 1.62 22.47
N TYR A 380 -12.49 1.59 22.53
CA TYR A 380 -11.74 0.65 23.37
C TYR A 380 -11.04 1.30 24.57
N GLY A 381 -11.09 2.63 24.70
CA GLY A 381 -10.52 3.37 25.83
C GLY A 381 -9.00 3.44 25.86
N GLU A 382 -8.32 2.95 24.83
CA GLU A 382 -6.86 2.95 24.72
C GLU A 382 -6.43 3.12 23.26
N PRO A 383 -5.27 3.76 22.98
CA PRO A 383 -4.73 3.84 21.64
C PRO A 383 -4.20 2.48 21.18
N MET A 384 -4.16 2.28 19.86
CA MET A 384 -3.41 1.16 19.27
C MET A 384 -1.92 1.27 19.68
N LYS A 385 -1.22 0.14 19.80
CA LYS A 385 0.21 0.15 20.13
C LYS A 385 1.05 0.72 18.98
N ASN A 386 1.89 1.71 19.28
CA ASN A 386 2.71 2.42 18.30
C ASN A 386 4.05 1.76 17.98
N THR A 387 4.45 0.76 18.75
CA THR A 387 5.67 -0.04 18.52
C THR A 387 5.43 -1.22 17.59
N TYR A 388 4.18 -1.51 17.23
CA TYR A 388 3.87 -2.58 16.28
C TYR A 388 3.85 -2.03 14.87
N ILE A 389 4.66 -2.62 13.99
CA ILE A 389 4.59 -2.34 12.57
C ILE A 389 4.51 -3.68 11.82
N PRO A 390 3.51 -3.87 10.95
CA PRO A 390 2.36 -3.00 10.70
C PRO A 390 1.42 -2.84 11.93
N ARG A 391 0.53 -1.83 11.93
CA ARG A 391 -0.44 -1.59 13.01
C ARG A 391 -1.52 -2.68 13.01
N PHE A 392 -1.61 -3.50 14.05
CA PHE A 392 -2.41 -4.73 14.05
C PHE A 392 -3.90 -4.48 13.90
N ALA A 393 -4.47 -3.47 14.57
CA ALA A 393 -5.88 -3.12 14.39
C ALA A 393 -6.18 -2.67 12.96
N ILE A 394 -5.26 -1.95 12.30
CA ILE A 394 -5.45 -1.55 10.91
C ILE A 394 -5.28 -2.76 9.98
N VAL A 395 -4.37 -3.69 10.27
CA VAL A 395 -4.29 -4.96 9.53
C VAL A 395 -5.61 -5.72 9.62
N GLY A 396 -6.17 -5.88 10.82
CA GLY A 396 -7.45 -6.58 11.00
C GLY A 396 -8.62 -5.88 10.30
N TYR A 397 -8.64 -4.55 10.38
CA TYR A 397 -9.61 -3.73 9.66
C TYR A 397 -9.50 -3.91 8.14
N ASP A 398 -8.31 -3.74 7.57
CA ASP A 398 -8.05 -3.85 6.13
C ASP A 398 -8.34 -5.28 5.62
N GLN A 399 -7.93 -6.32 6.36
CA GLN A 399 -8.19 -7.72 5.98
C GLN A 399 -9.69 -8.03 6.01
N ALA A 400 -10.41 -7.61 7.06
CA ALA A 400 -11.85 -7.77 7.12
C ALA A 400 -12.53 -7.06 5.93
N GLN A 401 -12.18 -5.79 5.69
CA GLN A 401 -12.69 -5.02 4.55
C GLN A 401 -12.46 -5.72 3.22
N PHE A 402 -11.28 -6.30 3.02
CA PHE A 402 -10.94 -6.98 1.79
C PHE A 402 -11.72 -8.30 1.62
N PHE A 403 -11.54 -9.22 2.57
CA PHE A 403 -12.03 -10.58 2.44
C PHE A 403 -13.54 -10.68 2.53
N ILE A 404 -14.19 -9.97 3.47
CA ILE A 404 -15.63 -10.14 3.67
C ILE A 404 -16.43 -9.54 2.51
N ARG A 405 -15.98 -8.39 1.97
CA ARG A 405 -16.57 -7.84 0.74
C ARG A 405 -16.35 -8.77 -0.44
N GLY A 406 -15.16 -9.34 -0.56
CA GLY A 406 -14.84 -10.35 -1.56
C GLY A 406 -15.79 -11.56 -1.51
N ILE A 407 -15.93 -12.17 -0.34
CA ILE A 407 -16.81 -13.32 -0.09
C ILE A 407 -18.27 -12.95 -0.31
N ARG A 408 -18.74 -11.78 0.15
CA ARG A 408 -20.10 -11.31 -0.12
C ARG A 408 -20.39 -11.28 -1.63
N ASN A 409 -19.44 -10.77 -2.42
CA ASN A 409 -19.64 -10.51 -3.84
C ASN A 409 -19.40 -11.75 -4.72
N LYS A 410 -18.47 -12.63 -4.32
CA LYS A 410 -17.99 -13.74 -5.14
C LYS A 410 -18.28 -15.12 -4.54
N GLY A 411 -18.67 -15.19 -3.27
CA GLY A 411 -18.86 -16.45 -2.54
C GLY A 411 -17.62 -17.34 -2.63
N LYS A 412 -17.84 -18.62 -2.92
CA LYS A 412 -16.77 -19.62 -3.09
C LYS A 412 -15.79 -19.32 -4.23
N ASN A 413 -16.21 -18.50 -5.20
CA ASN A 413 -15.40 -18.12 -6.35
C ASN A 413 -14.44 -16.95 -6.07
N PHE A 414 -14.41 -16.42 -4.84
CA PHE A 414 -13.47 -15.37 -4.47
C PHE A 414 -12.01 -15.85 -4.62
N LYS A 415 -11.21 -15.10 -5.39
CA LYS A 415 -9.78 -15.40 -5.64
C LYS A 415 -8.84 -14.39 -5.01
N GLY A 416 -9.36 -13.29 -4.46
CA GLY A 416 -8.56 -12.26 -3.81
C GLY A 416 -7.76 -11.39 -4.78
N THR A 417 -8.16 -11.28 -6.05
CA THR A 417 -7.49 -10.34 -6.96
C THR A 417 -7.90 -8.90 -6.62
N SER A 418 -7.01 -7.93 -6.86
CA SER A 418 -7.28 -6.51 -6.58
C SER A 418 -8.52 -5.96 -7.29
N ALA A 419 -8.91 -6.54 -8.43
CA ALA A 419 -10.11 -6.14 -9.17
C ALA A 419 -11.43 -6.65 -8.56
N GLU A 420 -11.38 -7.65 -7.66
CA GLU A 420 -12.59 -8.24 -7.08
C GLU A 420 -13.15 -7.43 -5.90
N VAL A 421 -12.35 -6.53 -5.32
CA VAL A 421 -12.73 -5.78 -4.13
C VAL A 421 -12.48 -4.28 -4.32
N GLY A 422 -13.56 -3.50 -4.42
CA GLY A 422 -13.54 -2.03 -4.49
C GLY A 422 -13.27 -1.36 -3.14
N TYR A 423 -12.21 -1.78 -2.43
CA TYR A 423 -11.82 -1.23 -1.15
C TYR A 423 -10.43 -0.59 -1.24
N ALA A 424 -10.32 0.66 -0.78
CA ALA A 424 -9.05 1.37 -0.64
C ALA A 424 -8.51 1.16 0.79
N PRO A 425 -7.42 0.40 0.96
CA PRO A 425 -6.87 0.06 2.26
C PRO A 425 -6.20 1.25 2.95
N LEU A 426 -6.16 1.20 4.28
CA LEU A 426 -5.51 2.23 5.09
C LEU A 426 -4.01 1.97 5.25
N GLN A 427 -3.60 0.70 5.18
CA GLN A 427 -2.22 0.29 5.42
C GLN A 427 -1.73 -0.77 4.42
N THR A 428 -2.49 -1.82 4.18
CA THR A 428 -2.02 -2.98 3.40
C THR A 428 -2.92 -3.22 2.19
N ARG A 429 -2.35 -3.14 0.98
CA ARG A 429 -3.05 -3.58 -0.22
C ARG A 429 -2.94 -5.10 -0.38
N TYR A 430 -3.98 -5.68 -0.97
CA TYR A 430 -4.07 -7.11 -1.20
C TYR A 430 -4.29 -7.37 -2.69
N ASN A 431 -3.45 -8.26 -3.23
CA ASN A 431 -3.61 -8.78 -4.57
C ASN A 431 -3.09 -10.21 -4.57
N PHE A 432 -3.98 -11.17 -4.41
CA PHE A 432 -3.63 -12.57 -4.24
C PHE A 432 -3.39 -13.27 -5.58
N GLU A 433 -2.38 -14.12 -5.59
CA GLU A 433 -2.03 -14.98 -6.72
C GLU A 433 -2.06 -16.44 -6.28
N ARG A 434 -2.54 -17.30 -7.18
CA ARG A 434 -2.64 -18.73 -6.92
C ARG A 434 -1.26 -19.38 -7.00
N ILE A 435 -0.98 -20.32 -6.10
CA ILE A 435 0.26 -21.11 -6.09
C ILE A 435 -0.03 -22.51 -6.64
N GLY A 436 0.37 -22.77 -7.88
CA GLY A 436 0.10 -24.05 -8.55
C GLY A 436 -1.38 -24.41 -8.50
N GLU A 437 -1.68 -25.61 -8.00
CA GLU A 437 -3.05 -26.07 -7.77
C GLU A 437 -3.58 -25.79 -6.36
N GLY A 438 -2.76 -25.20 -5.50
CA GLY A 438 -3.11 -24.85 -4.14
C GLY A 438 -3.92 -23.57 -4.01
N GLY A 439 -3.73 -22.94 -2.85
CA GLY A 439 -4.35 -21.69 -2.42
C GLY A 439 -3.64 -20.48 -2.99
N TYR A 440 -3.74 -19.38 -2.27
CA TYR A 440 -3.35 -18.06 -2.72
C TYR A 440 -2.39 -17.41 -1.75
N ILE A 441 -1.39 -16.70 -2.28
CA ILE A 441 -0.50 -15.86 -1.50
C ILE A 441 -0.65 -14.43 -1.99
N ASN A 442 -0.72 -13.46 -1.06
CA ASN A 442 -0.71 -12.06 -1.43
C ASN A 442 0.56 -11.77 -2.25
N ASN A 443 0.42 -11.08 -3.36
CA ASN A 443 1.53 -10.65 -4.20
C ASN A 443 1.70 -9.13 -4.18
N HIS A 444 1.01 -8.41 -3.31
CA HIS A 444 1.25 -6.97 -3.18
C HIS A 444 2.67 -6.70 -2.68
N PHE A 445 3.33 -5.75 -3.35
CA PHE A 445 4.59 -5.14 -2.97
C PHE A 445 4.54 -3.67 -3.40
N GLN A 446 5.24 -2.81 -2.68
CA GLN A 446 5.32 -1.40 -2.99
C GLN A 446 6.65 -0.80 -2.57
N LEU A 447 6.96 0.35 -3.14
CA LEU A 447 8.09 1.15 -2.74
C LEU A 447 7.59 2.50 -2.23
N VAL A 448 7.91 2.81 -0.98
CA VAL A 448 7.63 4.11 -0.38
C VAL A 448 8.87 4.97 -0.54
N HIS A 449 8.73 6.13 -1.18
CA HIS A 449 9.84 7.06 -1.40
C HIS A 449 9.55 8.41 -0.74
N PHE A 450 10.47 8.81 0.14
CA PHE A 450 10.49 10.10 0.82
C PHE A 450 11.31 11.07 -0.01
N LYS A 451 10.66 11.90 -0.82
CA LYS A 451 11.32 12.77 -1.80
C LYS A 451 11.97 13.99 -1.14
N VAL A 452 13.01 14.51 -1.76
CA VAL A 452 13.75 15.70 -1.30
C VAL A 452 12.91 16.99 -1.24
N ASP A 453 11.79 17.03 -1.96
CA ASP A 453 10.79 18.11 -1.93
C ASP A 453 9.77 17.96 -0.77
N GLN A 454 10.03 17.04 0.17
CA GLN A 454 9.18 16.70 1.33
C GLN A 454 7.83 16.10 0.96
N THR A 455 7.67 15.64 -0.28
CA THR A 455 6.52 14.81 -0.67
C THR A 455 6.84 13.31 -0.53
N MET A 456 5.81 12.50 -0.39
CA MET A 456 5.96 11.04 -0.38
C MET A 456 5.24 10.45 -1.58
N GLU A 457 5.86 9.46 -2.21
CA GLU A 457 5.22 8.65 -3.24
C GLU A 457 5.17 7.18 -2.82
N ASN A 458 4.12 6.49 -3.24
CA ASN A 458 3.94 5.07 -3.02
C ASN A 458 3.71 4.39 -4.36
N LEU A 459 4.66 3.56 -4.76
CA LEU A 459 4.76 2.96 -6.08
C LEU A 459 4.44 1.48 -5.94
N VAL A 460 3.31 1.07 -6.52
CA VAL A 460 2.85 -0.32 -6.43
C VAL A 460 3.44 -1.14 -7.57
N TYR A 461 4.00 -2.29 -7.20
CA TYR A 461 4.68 -3.24 -8.07
C TYR A 461 3.85 -4.51 -8.25
#